data_AF-A0AAU8EWB0-F1
#
_entry.id   AF-A0AAU8EWB0-F1
#
_cell.length_a   1.000
_cell.length_b   1.000
_cell.length_c   1.000
_cell.angle_alpha   90.00
_cell.angle_beta   90.00
_cell.angle_gamma   90.00
#
_symmetry.space_group_name_H-M   'P 1'
#
loop_
_entity.id
_entity.type
_entity.pdbx_description
1 polymer ?
#
loop_
_entity_poly.entity_id
_entity_poly.type
_entity_poly.pdbx_seq_one_letter_code
_entity_poly.pdbx_strand_id
1 'polypeptide(L)'
;MHTEFRDLYEPIPPERWGSTVDSPYGQPTTVMVDDSELHQQVLDIIHNVLATADPRSEVRRRLLRHLAENPGHPEQALLDHLRDRNRRGGRSASAGRASTVDPHV
;
A
#
# COMPACT_ATOMS: atom_id res chain seq x y z
N MET A 1 12.15 -24.99 -26.26
CA MET A 1 13.07 -24.26 -25.36
C MET A 1 12.20 -23.34 -24.52
N HIS A 2 11.89 -23.74 -23.29
CA HIS A 2 11.04 -22.98 -22.37
C HIS A 2 11.94 -22.20 -21.42
N THR A 3 12.04 -20.88 -21.60
CA THR A 3 12.64 -19.97 -20.62
C THR A 3 11.58 -19.67 -19.57
N GLU A 4 11.64 -20.37 -18.45
CA GLU A 4 10.76 -20.14 -17.31
C GLU A 4 11.14 -18.81 -16.64
N PHE A 5 10.17 -17.93 -16.42
CA PHE A 5 10.32 -16.61 -15.79
C PHE A 5 10.89 -16.67 -14.35
N ARG A 6 10.97 -17.87 -13.77
CA ARG A 6 11.47 -18.14 -12.42
C ARG A 6 12.99 -18.08 -12.29
N ASP A 7 13.73 -18.20 -13.39
CA ASP A 7 15.20 -18.09 -13.37
C ASP A 7 15.69 -16.62 -13.43
N LEU A 8 14.77 -15.67 -13.63
CA LEU A 8 15.09 -14.23 -13.69
C LEU A 8 14.95 -13.50 -12.36
N TYR A 9 14.46 -14.18 -11.32
CA TYR A 9 14.31 -13.62 -9.98
C TYR A 9 14.98 -14.52 -8.95
N GLU A 10 16.31 -14.44 -8.89
CA GLU A 10 17.02 -14.82 -7.68
C GLU A 10 16.74 -13.75 -6.61
N PRO A 11 16.13 -14.09 -5.47
CA PRO A 11 15.86 -13.13 -4.41
C PRO A 11 17.19 -12.56 -3.91
N ILE A 12 17.33 -11.23 -3.95
CA ILE A 12 18.57 -10.57 -3.54
C ILE A 12 18.83 -10.87 -2.06
N PRO A 13 19.93 -11.58 -1.73
CA PRO A 13 20.23 -11.95 -0.36
C PRO A 13 20.43 -10.70 0.52
N PRO A 14 19.98 -10.72 1.78
CA PRO A 14 19.95 -9.54 2.66
C PRO A 14 21.33 -8.91 2.88
N GLU A 15 22.41 -9.67 2.73
CA GLU A 15 23.79 -9.20 2.83
C GLU A 15 24.19 -8.27 1.67
N ARG A 16 23.47 -8.33 0.53
CA ARG A 16 23.65 -7.42 -0.61
C ARG A 16 22.87 -6.10 -0.48
N TRP A 17 22.05 -5.92 0.55
CA TRP A 17 21.23 -4.72 0.69
C TRP A 17 22.04 -3.46 1.08
N GLY A 18 23.34 -3.60 1.42
CA GLY A 18 24.17 -2.47 1.86
C GLY A 18 25.62 -2.44 1.36
N SER A 19 26.03 -3.33 0.44
CA SER A 19 27.40 -3.30 -0.11
C SER A 19 27.42 -2.63 -1.48
N THR A 20 27.41 -1.30 -1.47
CA THR A 20 27.67 -0.48 -2.66
C THR A 20 29.17 -0.46 -2.94
N VAL A 21 29.71 -1.52 -3.52
CA VAL A 21 31.03 -1.46 -4.15
C VAL A 21 30.81 -1.55 -5.66
N ASP A 22 31.05 -0.40 -6.29
CA ASP A 22 31.13 -0.18 -7.74
C ASP A 22 29.89 -0.55 -8.57
N SER A 23 28.91 0.36 -8.60
CA SER A 23 28.00 0.47 -9.74
C SER A 23 28.01 1.91 -10.25
N PRO A 24 28.42 2.16 -11.51
CA PRO A 24 28.39 3.49 -12.13
C PRO A 24 26.97 3.93 -12.53
N TYR A 25 25.94 3.15 -12.20
CA TYR A 25 24.54 3.48 -12.47
C TYR A 25 23.79 3.69 -11.18
N GLY A 26 23.47 4.96 -10.92
CA GLY A 26 22.35 5.38 -10.07
C GLY A 26 22.41 4.86 -8.64
N GLN A 27 23.05 5.63 -7.77
CA GLN A 27 22.65 5.69 -6.36
C GLN A 27 21.11 5.63 -6.30
N PRO A 28 20.49 4.90 -5.35
CA PRO A 28 19.10 5.19 -5.00
C PRO A 28 19.13 6.63 -4.49
N THR A 29 18.85 7.58 -5.38
CA THR A 29 18.45 8.91 -4.98
C THR A 29 17.24 8.67 -4.12
N THR A 30 17.45 8.67 -2.81
CA THR A 30 16.44 9.18 -1.89
C THR A 30 16.11 10.53 -2.48
N VAL A 31 15.07 10.57 -3.31
CA VAL A 31 14.46 11.80 -3.77
C VAL A 31 14.07 12.46 -2.46
N MET A 32 14.85 13.47 -2.08
CA MET A 32 14.47 14.38 -1.00
C MET A 32 13.28 15.14 -1.56
N VAL A 33 12.11 14.52 -1.50
CA VAL A 33 10.86 15.20 -1.81
C VAL A 33 10.73 16.25 -0.72
N ASP A 34 10.69 17.51 -1.12
CA ASP A 34 10.38 18.58 -0.18
C ASP A 34 9.05 18.24 0.50
N ASP A 35 8.98 18.35 1.83
CA ASP A 35 7.77 18.03 2.60
C ASP A 35 6.53 18.77 2.05
N SER A 36 6.75 19.94 1.44
CA SER A 36 5.71 20.74 0.76
C SER A 36 5.20 20.10 -0.54
N GLU A 37 6.07 19.47 -1.33
CA GLU A 37 5.66 18.79 -2.57
C GLU A 37 4.90 17.51 -2.24
N LEU A 38 5.38 16.73 -1.26
CA LEU A 38 4.68 15.55 -0.78
C LEU A 38 3.29 15.91 -0.24
N HIS A 39 3.21 16.97 0.56
CA HIS A 39 1.95 17.48 1.09
C HIS A 39 0.95 17.80 -0.03
N GLN A 40 1.41 18.53 -1.06
CA GLN A 40 0.56 18.90 -2.19
C GLN A 40 0.10 17.68 -2.99
N GLN A 41 0.99 16.73 -3.27
CA GLN A 41 0.64 15.49 -3.97
C GLN A 41 -0.39 14.67 -3.18
N VAL A 42 -0.24 14.59 -1.86
CA VAL A 42 -1.18 13.88 -0.99
C VAL A 42 -2.56 14.55 -1.03
N LEU A 43 -2.62 15.87 -0.97
CA LEU A 43 -3.87 16.61 -1.12
C LEU A 43 -4.53 16.32 -2.47
N ASP A 44 -3.77 16.35 -3.56
CA ASP A 44 -4.29 16.06 -4.90
C ASP A 44 -4.87 14.64 -5.01
N ILE A 45 -4.19 13.64 -4.42
CA ILE A 45 -4.68 12.27 -4.35
C ILE A 45 -5.99 12.21 -3.56
N ILE A 46 -6.05 12.83 -2.39
CA ILE A 46 -7.26 12.88 -1.55
C ILE A 46 -8.41 13.52 -2.32
N HIS A 47 -8.17 14.66 -2.96
CA HIS A 47 -9.16 15.36 -3.77
C HIS A 47 -9.66 14.49 -4.91
N ASN A 48 -8.77 13.81 -5.63
CA ASN A 48 -9.16 12.92 -6.72
C ASN A 48 -9.98 11.72 -6.23
N VAL A 49 -9.59 11.09 -5.11
CA VAL A 49 -10.35 9.99 -4.51
C VAL A 49 -11.74 10.48 -4.06
N LEU A 50 -11.83 11.67 -3.45
CA LEU A 50 -13.10 12.26 -3.07
C LEU A 50 -13.93 12.73 -4.28
N ALA A 51 -13.33 13.08 -5.42
CA ALA A 51 -14.08 13.45 -6.62
C ALA A 51 -14.63 12.21 -7.35
N THR A 52 -13.86 11.13 -7.40
CA THR A 52 -14.17 9.92 -8.16
C THR A 52 -15.01 8.91 -7.38
N ALA A 53 -14.90 8.88 -6.05
CA ALA A 53 -15.66 7.95 -5.23
C ALA A 53 -17.14 8.36 -5.10
N ASP A 54 -18.04 7.39 -5.25
CA ASP A 54 -19.47 7.57 -5.04
C ASP A 54 -19.74 8.27 -3.68
N PRO A 55 -20.65 9.26 -3.62
CA PRO A 55 -20.93 10.00 -2.39
C PRO A 55 -21.34 9.13 -1.20
N ARG A 56 -21.95 7.96 -1.45
CA ARG A 56 -22.37 6.98 -0.44
C ARG A 56 -21.33 5.89 -0.20
N SER A 57 -20.20 5.92 -0.90
CA SER A 57 -19.12 4.95 -0.73
C SER A 57 -18.56 4.99 0.68
N GLU A 58 -18.42 3.81 1.26
CA GLU A 58 -17.79 3.66 2.56
C GLU A 58 -16.32 4.10 2.57
N VAL A 59 -15.64 3.99 1.42
CA VAL A 59 -14.27 4.49 1.23
C VAL A 59 -14.23 6.00 1.45
N ARG A 60 -15.16 6.73 0.81
CA ARG A 60 -15.28 8.19 0.93
C ARG A 60 -15.56 8.60 2.37
N ARG A 61 -16.56 7.97 3.01
CA ARG A 61 -16.94 8.27 4.40
C ARG A 61 -15.79 8.05 5.38
N ARG A 62 -15.03 6.96 5.22
CA ARG A 62 -13.86 6.68 6.07
C ARG A 62 -12.72 7.64 5.83
N LEU A 63 -12.44 7.99 4.58
CA LEU A 63 -11.40 8.98 4.27
C LEU A 63 -11.72 10.34 4.91
N LEU A 64 -12.97 10.81 4.80
CA LEU A 64 -13.42 12.04 5.45
C LEU A 64 -13.30 11.97 6.97
N ARG A 65 -13.62 10.82 7.58
CA ARG A 65 -13.43 10.63 9.03
C ARG A 65 -11.95 10.76 9.42
N HIS A 66 -11.04 10.10 8.70
CA HIS A 66 -9.61 10.17 9.01
C HIS A 66 -9.02 11.57 8.81
N LEU A 67 -9.56 12.35 7.86
CA LEU A 67 -9.20 13.77 7.71
C LEU A 67 -9.69 14.63 8.87
N ALA A 68 -10.89 14.37 9.38
CA ALA A 68 -11.42 15.05 10.55
C ALA A 68 -10.64 14.69 11.83
N GLU A 69 -10.15 13.46 11.93
CA GLU A 69 -9.31 12.97 13.05
C GLU A 69 -7.88 13.55 13.01
N ASN A 70 -7.39 13.98 11.84
CA ASN A 70 -6.02 14.48 11.64
C ASN A 70 -6.01 15.88 10.96
N PRO A 71 -6.46 16.93 11.65
CA PRO A 71 -6.45 18.29 11.08
C PRO A 71 -5.02 18.76 10.83
N GLY A 72 -4.73 19.25 9.62
CA GLY A 72 -3.40 19.74 9.24
C GLY A 72 -2.37 18.66 8.86
N HIS A 73 -2.75 17.38 8.96
CA HIS A 73 -1.88 16.23 8.64
C HIS A 73 -2.55 15.27 7.64
N PRO A 74 -2.77 15.71 6.39
CA PRO A 74 -3.46 14.90 5.37
C PRO A 74 -2.69 13.61 5.01
N GLU A 75 -1.36 13.59 5.14
CA GLU A 75 -0.51 12.42 4.91
C GLU A 75 -0.84 11.32 5.92
N GLN A 76 -0.95 11.71 7.19
CA GLN A 76 -1.29 10.79 8.27
C GLN A 76 -2.72 10.25 8.09
N ALA A 77 -3.68 11.12 7.74
CA ALA A 77 -5.05 10.71 7.42
C ALA A 77 -5.11 9.69 6.27
N LEU A 78 -4.34 9.91 5.21
CA LEU A 78 -4.28 9.01 4.06
C LEU A 78 -3.64 7.67 4.42
N LEU A 79 -2.54 7.68 5.18
CA LEU A 79 -1.87 6.47 5.65
C LEU A 79 -2.78 5.63 6.55
N ASP A 80 -3.49 6.25 7.49
CA ASP A 80 -4.42 5.54 8.37
C ASP A 80 -5.61 4.97 7.59
N HIS A 81 -6.12 5.71 6.61
CA HIS A 81 -7.13 5.22 5.69
C HIS A 81 -6.66 3.97 4.91
N LEU A 82 -5.44 3.99 4.37
CA LEU A 82 -4.87 2.86 3.64
C LEU A 82 -4.63 1.66 4.56
N ARG A 83 -4.18 1.88 5.79
CA ARG A 83 -3.99 0.82 6.80
C ARG A 83 -5.32 0.18 7.20
N ASP A 84 -6.36 0.96 7.47
CA ASP A 84 -7.70 0.43 7.77
C ASP A 84 -8.25 -0.37 6.59
N ARG A 85 -8.06 0.13 5.36
CA ARG A 85 -8.48 -0.56 4.15
C ARG A 85 -7.74 -1.89 3.95
N ASN A 86 -6.43 -1.94 4.18
CA ASN A 86 -5.64 -3.16 4.07
C ASN A 86 -6.06 -4.21 5.12
N ARG A 87 -6.32 -3.79 6.36
CA ARG A 87 -6.82 -4.68 7.44
C ARG A 87 -8.19 -5.28 7.13
N ARG A 88 -9.05 -4.56 6.42
CA ARG A 88 -10.39 -5.03 6.05
C ARG A 88 -10.41 -5.82 4.76
N GLY A 89 -9.54 -5.50 3.80
CA GLY A 89 -9.38 -6.25 2.54
C GLY A 89 -8.73 -7.62 2.75
N GLY A 90 -7.78 -7.74 3.68
CA GLY A 90 -7.10 -9.01 3.99
C GLY A 90 -7.95 -10.05 4.72
N ARG A 91 -9.09 -9.67 5.31
CA ARG A 91 -9.98 -10.59 6.04
C ARG A 91 -11.05 -11.25 5.17
N SER A 92 -11.26 -10.79 3.94
CA SER A 92 -12.26 -11.39 3.05
C SER A 92 -11.75 -12.60 2.25
N ALA A 93 -10.43 -12.86 2.24
CA ALA A 93 -9.86 -13.95 1.43
C ALA A 93 -9.67 -15.29 2.18
N SER A 94 -9.86 -15.35 3.50
CA SER A 94 -9.59 -16.56 4.31
C SER A 94 -10.82 -17.24 4.93
N ALA A 95 -12.03 -16.69 4.77
CA ALA A 95 -13.25 -17.24 5.39
C ALA A 95 -14.02 -18.24 4.50
N GLY A 96 -13.33 -18.89 3.55
CA GLY A 96 -13.97 -19.68 2.50
C GLY A 96 -13.23 -20.95 2.11
N ARG A 97 -12.79 -21.77 3.06
CA ARG A 97 -12.61 -23.21 2.77
C ARG A 97 -12.69 -24.07 4.04
N ALA A 98 -13.57 -25.07 3.98
CA ALA A 98 -13.68 -26.25 4.83
C ALA A 98 -14.30 -26.08 6.23
N SER A 99 -15.59 -25.70 6.26
CA SER A 99 -16.54 -26.50 7.05
C SER A 99 -16.88 -27.76 6.24
N THR A 100 -17.23 -28.85 6.93
CA THR A 100 -17.64 -30.18 6.43
C THR A 100 -16.51 -31.18 6.13
N VAL A 101 -16.01 -31.83 7.17
CA VAL A 101 -15.94 -33.29 7.17
C VAL A 101 -16.44 -33.81 8.51
N ASP A 102 -17.48 -34.60 8.39
CA ASP A 102 -18.31 -35.22 9.40
C ASP A 102 -17.58 -36.40 10.07
N PRO A 103 -17.60 -36.56 11.41
CA PRO A 103 -17.03 -37.72 12.07
C PRO A 103 -18.10 -38.81 12.25
N HIS A 104 -18.31 -39.63 11.23
CA HIS A 104 -19.07 -40.87 11.38
C HIS A 104 -18.14 -42.08 11.57
N VAL A 105 -18.18 -42.60 12.80
CA VAL A 105 -17.97 -43.99 13.29
C VAL A 105 -16.79 -44.81 12.80
#